data_AF-A0A1Z1WCA3-F1
#
_entry.id   AF-A0A1Z1WCA3-F1
#
_cell.length_a   1.000
_cell.length_b   1.000
_cell.length_c   1.000
_cell.angle_alpha   90.00
_cell.angle_beta   90.00
_cell.angle_gamma   90.00
#
_symmetry.space_group_name_H-M   'P 1'
#
loop_
_entity.id
_entity.type
_entity.pdbx_description
1 polymer ?
#
loop_
_entity_poly.entity_id
_entity_poly.type
_entity_poly.pdbx_seq_one_letter_code
_entity_poly.pdbx_strand_id
1 'polypeptide(L)'
;MEEKVLDLLLTALKDRGLVKAGGRQRTDSTRVLAAVRDLNRLELAGETLLTTLEALACAAPDWLAGAVSVREWADRYGPRTHSWHPPASTSKREEMALVYGRDGFALLEAVHAPDAPSRATASNRAPGGPATRSTSVSPATMPMIWTRLPARRRPLEPTDRRRA
;
A
#
# COMPACT_ATOMS: atom_id res chain seq x y z
N MET A 1 20.95 11.52 23.65
CA MET A 1 21.84 11.40 22.48
C MET A 1 21.43 12.37 21.38
N GLU A 2 20.13 12.48 21.08
CA GLU A 2 19.58 13.44 20.10
C GLU A 2 19.94 14.92 20.37
N GLU A 3 19.90 15.37 21.64
CA GLU A 3 20.25 16.76 22.02
C GLU A 3 21.69 17.14 21.60
N LYS A 4 22.68 16.28 21.90
CA LYS A 4 24.07 16.51 21.51
C LYS A 4 24.26 16.55 19.99
N VAL A 5 23.49 15.76 19.24
CA VAL A 5 23.52 15.76 17.77
C VAL A 5 22.92 17.06 17.22
N LEU A 6 21.80 17.51 17.81
CA LEU A 6 21.17 18.77 17.44
C LEU A 6 22.09 19.96 17.72
N ASP A 7 22.77 19.98 18.86
CA ASP A 7 23.71 21.07 19.21
C ASP A 7 24.91 21.14 18.25
N LEU A 8 25.47 19.98 17.90
CA LEU A 8 26.56 19.90 16.92
C LEU A 8 26.11 20.38 15.54
N LEU A 9 24.91 19.97 15.10
CA LEU A 9 24.32 20.43 13.85
C LEU A 9 24.05 21.94 13.87
N LEU A 10 23.46 22.47 14.94
CA LEU A 10 23.17 23.89 15.09
C LEU A 10 24.44 24.73 15.07
N THR A 11 25.51 24.24 15.71
CA THR A 11 26.84 24.87 15.66
C THR A 11 27.35 24.93 14.22
N ALA A 12 27.37 23.78 13.54
CA ALA A 12 27.84 23.70 12.15
C ALA A 12 27.00 24.52 11.14
N LEU A 13 25.72 24.76 11.42
CA LEU A 13 24.83 25.60 10.62
C LEU A 13 25.02 27.10 10.92
N LYS A 14 25.30 27.47 12.17
CA LYS A 14 25.67 28.83 12.57
C LYS A 14 26.99 29.25 11.92
N ASP A 15 28.00 28.38 11.97
CA ASP A 15 29.32 28.64 11.37
C ASP A 15 29.25 28.87 9.85
N ARG A 16 28.27 28.25 9.19
CA ARG A 16 27.98 28.43 7.76
C ARG A 16 27.06 29.62 7.46
N GLY A 17 26.64 30.38 8.47
CA GLY A 17 25.72 31.51 8.32
C GLY A 17 24.29 31.14 7.91
N LEU A 18 23.92 29.86 8.00
CA LEU A 18 22.61 29.33 7.59
C LEU A 18 21.53 29.55 8.65
N VAL A 19 21.93 29.80 9.90
CA VAL A 19 21.04 30.07 11.04
C VAL A 19 21.46 31.36 11.72
N LYS A 20 20.49 32.28 11.94
CA LYS A 20 20.71 33.58 12.59
C LYS A 20 20.00 33.63 13.93
N ALA A 21 20.59 34.33 14.91
CA ALA A 21 19.94 34.60 16.19
C ALA A 21 18.69 35.49 16.00
N GLY A 22 17.64 35.23 16.80
CA GLY A 22 16.43 36.07 16.83
C GLY A 22 15.48 35.94 15.64
N GLY A 23 15.72 35.01 14.71
CA GLY A 23 14.79 34.74 13.61
C GLY A 23 13.55 33.97 14.07
N ARG A 24 12.38 34.23 13.45
CA ARG A 24 11.18 33.41 13.66
C ARG A 24 11.43 32.01 13.13
N GLN A 25 11.63 31.04 14.04
CA GLN A 25 11.74 29.63 13.68
C GLN A 25 10.42 29.18 13.04
N ARG A 26 10.46 28.83 11.75
CA ARG A 26 9.32 28.17 11.12
C ARG A 26 9.32 26.72 11.62
N THR A 27 8.39 26.42 12.53
CA THR A 27 8.13 25.05 12.94
C THR A 27 7.17 24.43 11.93
N ASP A 28 7.72 23.81 10.89
CA ASP A 28 6.92 23.06 9.92
C ASP A 28 6.48 21.68 10.48
N SER A 29 6.82 21.35 11.73
CA SER A 29 6.54 20.05 12.35
C SER A 29 5.07 19.64 12.25
N THR A 30 4.12 20.52 12.58
CA THR A 30 2.69 20.23 12.45
C THR A 30 2.27 20.03 11.00
N ARG A 31 2.84 20.82 10.08
CA ARG A 31 2.56 20.72 8.64
C ARG A 31 3.10 19.41 8.05
N VAL A 32 4.31 19.02 8.45
CA VAL A 32 4.95 17.76 8.08
C VAL A 32 4.14 16.58 8.63
N LEU A 33 3.75 16.61 9.91
CA LEU A 33 2.93 15.56 10.52
C LEU A 33 1.57 15.42 9.84
N ALA A 34 0.92 16.52 9.48
CA ALA A 34 -0.34 16.48 8.71
C ALA A 34 -0.13 15.83 7.33
N ALA A 35 0.90 16.26 6.58
CA ALA A 35 1.21 15.69 5.27
C ALA A 35 1.53 14.19 5.33
N VAL A 36 2.28 13.74 6.35
CA VAL A 36 2.56 12.31 6.57
C VAL A 36 1.28 11.54 6.89
N ARG A 37 0.39 12.09 7.73
CA ARG A 37 -0.89 11.44 8.04
C ARG A 37 -1.78 11.29 6.82
N ASP A 38 -1.87 12.31 5.99
CA ASP A 38 -2.69 12.28 4.78
C ASP A 38 -2.14 11.25 3.79
N LEU A 39 -0.81 11.20 3.62
CA LEU A 39 -0.15 10.21 2.78
C LEU A 39 -0.37 8.78 3.30
N ASN A 40 -0.12 8.54 4.59
CA ASN A 40 -0.30 7.23 5.20
C ASN A 40 -1.74 6.72 5.07
N ARG A 41 -2.74 7.61 5.19
CA ARG A 41 -4.15 7.24 5.02
C ARG A 41 -4.44 6.80 3.59
N LEU A 42 -3.89 7.51 2.60
CA LEU A 42 -4.08 7.16 1.18
C LEU A 42 -3.44 5.80 0.86
N GLU A 43 -2.20 5.58 1.32
CA GLU A 43 -1.50 4.31 1.14
C GLU A 43 -2.23 3.16 1.82
N LEU A 44 -2.66 3.36 3.08
CA LEU A 44 -3.43 2.36 3.81
C LEU A 44 -4.72 1.96 3.08
N ALA A 45 -5.44 2.93 2.52
CA ALA A 45 -6.65 2.65 1.76
C ALA A 45 -6.36 1.79 0.51
N GLY A 46 -5.34 2.14 -0.26
CA GLY A 46 -4.93 1.36 -1.44
C GLY A 46 -4.48 -0.05 -1.09
N GLU A 47 -3.64 -0.21 -0.06
CA GLU A 47 -3.13 -1.51 0.37
C GLU A 47 -4.22 -2.40 0.95
N THR A 48 -5.19 -1.82 1.66
CA THR A 48 -6.35 -2.56 2.17
C THR A 48 -7.16 -3.15 1.02
N LEU A 49 -7.42 -2.37 -0.03
CA LEU A 49 -8.14 -2.84 -1.21
C LEU A 49 -7.36 -3.93 -1.94
N LEU A 50 -6.06 -3.71 -2.16
CA LEU A 50 -5.19 -4.72 -2.77
C LEU A 50 -5.22 -6.04 -1.97
N THR A 51 -4.98 -5.98 -0.66
CA THR A 51 -4.97 -7.17 0.21
C THR A 51 -6.32 -7.88 0.21
N THR A 52 -7.42 -7.12 0.20
CA THR A 52 -8.77 -7.68 0.14
C THR A 52 -9.01 -8.39 -1.19
N LEU A 53 -8.59 -7.79 -2.30
CA LEU A 53 -8.68 -8.39 -3.63
C LEU A 53 -7.83 -9.65 -3.76
N GLU A 54 -6.62 -9.66 -3.21
CA GLU A 54 -5.77 -10.86 -3.17
C GLU A 54 -6.42 -11.99 -2.36
N ALA A 55 -7.02 -11.66 -1.21
CA ALA A 55 -7.74 -12.63 -0.40
C ALA A 55 -8.98 -13.20 -1.12
N LEU A 56 -9.76 -12.34 -1.77
CA LEU A 56 -10.94 -12.75 -2.55
C LEU A 56 -10.56 -13.56 -3.79
N ALA A 57 -9.46 -13.20 -4.46
CA ALA A 57 -8.95 -13.96 -5.60
C ALA A 57 -8.52 -15.38 -5.20
N CYS A 58 -8.06 -15.57 -3.95
CA CYS A 58 -7.77 -16.89 -3.41
C CYS A 58 -9.05 -17.65 -3.00
N ALA A 59 -10.01 -16.97 -2.38
CA ALA A 59 -11.18 -17.61 -1.77
C ALA A 59 -12.35 -17.87 -2.74
N ALA A 60 -12.57 -16.97 -3.70
CA ALA A 60 -13.72 -16.99 -4.61
C ALA A 60 -13.36 -16.36 -5.98
N PRO A 61 -12.42 -16.94 -6.74
CA PRO A 61 -11.89 -16.35 -7.97
C PRO A 61 -12.95 -16.10 -9.05
N ASP A 62 -13.87 -17.04 -9.26
CA ASP A 62 -14.90 -16.94 -10.30
C ASP A 62 -15.94 -15.87 -9.97
N TRP A 63 -16.31 -15.76 -8.70
CA TRP A 63 -17.19 -14.69 -8.23
C TRP A 63 -16.52 -13.33 -8.37
N LEU A 64 -15.25 -13.21 -7.94
CA LEU A 64 -14.51 -11.95 -8.03
C LEU A 64 -14.41 -11.49 -9.49
N ALA A 65 -14.18 -12.40 -10.43
CA ALA A 65 -14.11 -12.06 -11.85
C ALA A 65 -15.42 -11.49 -12.42
N GLY A 66 -16.58 -11.83 -11.83
CA GLY A 66 -17.87 -11.25 -12.18
C GLY A 66 -18.23 -9.99 -11.37
N ALA A 67 -17.71 -9.86 -10.15
CA ALA A 67 -18.04 -8.77 -9.23
C ALA A 67 -17.27 -7.47 -9.50
N VAL A 68 -16.08 -7.54 -10.11
CA VAL A 68 -15.24 -6.36 -10.37
C VAL A 68 -14.81 -6.24 -11.82
N SER A 69 -14.52 -5.00 -12.25
CA SER A 69 -13.87 -4.71 -13.54
C SER A 69 -12.40 -5.15 -13.47
N VAL A 70 -12.13 -6.43 -13.68
CA VAL A 70 -10.80 -7.05 -13.52
C VAL A 70 -9.71 -6.26 -14.23
N ARG A 71 -9.97 -5.76 -15.44
CA ARG A 71 -8.98 -4.99 -16.22
C ARG A 71 -8.65 -3.65 -15.57
N GLU A 72 -9.66 -2.84 -15.26
CA GLU A 72 -9.44 -1.51 -14.69
C GLU A 72 -8.86 -1.57 -13.28
N TRP A 73 -9.28 -2.58 -12.50
CA TRP A 73 -8.78 -2.78 -11.15
C TRP A 73 -7.36 -3.35 -11.19
N ALA A 74 -7.02 -4.17 -12.19
CA ALA A 74 -5.65 -4.62 -12.38
C ALA A 74 -4.70 -3.50 -12.78
N ASP A 75 -5.14 -2.56 -13.62
CA ASP A 75 -4.33 -1.39 -13.95
C ASP A 75 -4.09 -0.49 -12.73
N ARG A 76 -5.08 -0.42 -11.82
CA ARG A 76 -5.08 0.46 -10.65
C ARG A 76 -4.35 -0.10 -9.42
N TYR A 77 -4.54 -1.39 -9.13
CA TYR A 77 -4.01 -2.06 -7.95
C TYR A 77 -2.88 -3.04 -8.27
N GLY A 78 -2.67 -3.37 -9.55
CA GLY A 78 -1.64 -4.31 -9.98
C GLY A 78 -0.21 -3.79 -9.78
N PRO A 79 0.14 -2.56 -10.19
CA PRO A 79 1.40 -1.96 -9.76
C PRO A 79 1.40 -1.88 -8.23
N ARG A 80 2.47 -2.37 -7.56
CA ARG A 80 2.62 -2.18 -6.11
C ARG A 80 2.34 -0.72 -5.82
N THR A 81 1.26 -0.48 -5.09
CA THR A 81 0.64 0.80 -4.83
C THR A 81 1.66 1.71 -4.14
N HIS A 82 2.46 2.38 -4.95
CA HIS A 82 3.16 3.62 -4.66
C HIS A 82 4.11 3.66 -3.46
N SER A 83 4.63 2.53 -2.97
CA SER A 83 5.47 2.49 -1.76
C SER A 83 6.76 3.33 -1.81
N TRP A 84 7.08 4.00 -2.93
CA TRP A 84 8.23 4.90 -3.03
C TRP A 84 7.95 6.24 -3.73
N HIS A 85 6.78 6.43 -4.36
CA HIS A 85 6.49 7.65 -5.14
C HIS A 85 4.99 7.99 -5.12
N PRO A 86 4.50 8.56 -4.01
CA PRO A 86 3.13 9.05 -3.98
C PRO A 86 2.94 10.27 -4.90
N PRO A 87 1.70 10.57 -5.32
CA PRO A 87 1.42 11.73 -6.13
C PRO A 87 1.85 13.02 -5.41
N ALA A 88 2.66 13.83 -6.09
CA ALA A 88 3.20 15.06 -5.52
C ALA A 88 2.11 16.12 -5.26
N SER A 89 1.08 16.20 -6.10
CA SER A 89 0.00 17.19 -5.94
C SER A 89 -1.11 16.70 -5.01
N THR A 90 -1.66 17.61 -4.20
CA THR A 90 -2.82 17.35 -3.35
C THR A 90 -4.03 16.90 -4.15
N SER A 91 -4.30 17.54 -5.29
CA SER A 91 -5.42 17.20 -6.17
C SER A 91 -5.39 15.75 -6.66
N LYS A 92 -4.21 15.23 -7.03
CA LYS A 92 -4.07 13.83 -7.46
C LYS A 92 -4.26 12.85 -6.31
N ARG A 93 -3.85 13.23 -5.09
CA ARG A 93 -4.09 12.43 -3.89
C ARG A 93 -5.58 12.38 -3.53
N GLU A 94 -6.29 13.49 -3.66
CA GLU A 94 -7.73 13.56 -3.46
C GLU A 94 -8.49 12.74 -4.51
N GLU A 95 -8.11 12.85 -5.79
CA GLU A 95 -8.66 12.04 -6.86
C GLU A 95 -8.47 10.54 -6.60
N MET A 96 -7.26 10.13 -6.21
CA MET A 96 -7.00 8.74 -5.82
C MET A 96 -7.83 8.30 -4.60
N ALA A 97 -7.95 9.15 -3.58
CA ALA A 97 -8.78 8.83 -2.41
C ALA A 97 -10.24 8.60 -2.78
N LEU A 98 -10.79 9.42 -3.70
CA LEU A 98 -12.15 9.24 -4.23
C LEU A 98 -12.31 7.97 -5.05
N VAL A 99 -11.28 7.58 -5.81
CA VAL A 99 -11.29 6.31 -6.55
C VAL A 99 -11.29 5.13 -5.57
N TYR A 100 -10.38 5.12 -4.59
CA TYR A 100 -10.32 4.07 -3.57
C TYR A 100 -11.61 3.97 -2.76
N GLY A 101 -12.19 5.11 -2.37
CA GLY A 101 -13.49 5.13 -1.70
C GLY A 101 -14.58 4.48 -2.54
N ARG A 102 -14.72 4.88 -3.81
CA ARG A 102 -15.72 4.30 -4.73
C ARG A 102 -15.54 2.81 -4.92
N ASP A 103 -14.32 2.35 -5.16
CA ASP A 103 -14.02 0.93 -5.33
C ASP A 103 -14.32 0.14 -4.06
N GLY A 104 -13.95 0.67 -2.90
CA GLY A 104 -14.23 0.06 -1.60
C GLY A 104 -15.73 -0.09 -1.34
N PHE A 105 -16.53 0.95 -1.63
CA PHE A 105 -17.98 0.88 -1.52
C PHE A 105 -18.57 -0.15 -2.49
N ALA A 106 -18.16 -0.14 -3.76
CA ALA A 106 -18.62 -1.11 -4.75
C ALA A 106 -18.30 -2.55 -4.33
N LEU A 107 -17.09 -2.79 -3.79
CA LEU A 107 -16.70 -4.10 -3.29
C LEU A 107 -17.52 -4.53 -2.07
N LEU A 108 -17.76 -3.63 -1.12
CA LEU A 108 -18.58 -3.91 0.06
C LEU A 108 -20.02 -4.22 -0.33
N GLU A 109 -20.61 -3.46 -1.24
CA GLU A 109 -21.94 -3.74 -1.79
C GLU A 109 -22.00 -5.12 -2.44
N ALA A 110 -21.01 -5.46 -3.27
CA ALA A 110 -20.94 -6.76 -3.92
C ALA A 110 -20.81 -7.91 -2.91
N VAL A 111 -19.97 -7.79 -1.88
CA VAL A 111 -19.78 -8.82 -0.84
C VAL A 111 -21.03 -9.01 0.04
N HIS A 112 -21.87 -7.98 0.14
CA HIS A 112 -23.13 -8.05 0.88
C HIS A 112 -24.35 -8.41 0.01
N ALA A 113 -24.17 -8.62 -1.29
CA ALA A 113 -25.23 -9.03 -2.19
C ALA A 113 -25.66 -10.50 -1.94
N PRO A 114 -26.90 -10.90 -2.27
CA PRO A 114 -27.40 -12.25 -2.01
C PRO A 114 -26.64 -13.37 -2.75
N ASP A 115 -26.03 -13.03 -3.88
CA ASP A 115 -25.19 -13.89 -4.72
C ASP A 115 -23.71 -13.87 -4.31
N ALA A 116 -23.36 -13.11 -3.27
CA ALA A 116 -22.01 -13.08 -2.72
C ALA A 116 -21.59 -14.46 -2.18
N PRO A 117 -20.30 -14.79 -2.23
CA PRO A 117 -19.79 -16.04 -1.69
C PRO A 117 -20.12 -16.06 -0.20
N SER A 118 -20.95 -17.01 0.22
CA SER A 118 -21.27 -17.22 1.63
C SER A 118 -19.96 -17.29 2.41
N ARG A 119 -19.77 -16.34 3.34
CA ARG A 119 -18.56 -16.12 4.17
C ARG A 119 -17.58 -17.28 4.02
N ALA A 120 -16.64 -17.13 3.07
CA ALA A 120 -15.72 -18.16 2.58
C ALA A 120 -15.55 -19.27 3.61
N THR A 121 -16.02 -20.47 3.29
CA THR A 121 -16.04 -21.66 4.13
C THR A 121 -14.79 -21.74 5.01
N ALA A 122 -14.86 -21.14 6.19
CA ALA A 122 -13.94 -21.31 7.29
C ALA A 122 -14.29 -22.64 7.92
N SER A 123 -14.12 -23.69 7.15
CA SER A 123 -14.03 -25.06 7.58
C SER A 123 -13.33 -25.79 6.46
N ASN A 124 -12.01 -25.83 6.58
CA ASN A 124 -11.27 -27.08 6.46
C ASN A 124 -12.23 -28.28 6.63
N ARG A 125 -12.64 -28.92 5.54
CA ARG A 125 -13.22 -30.25 5.63
C ARG A 125 -12.04 -31.21 5.67
N ALA A 126 -11.60 -31.52 6.88
CA ALA A 126 -10.87 -32.75 7.17
C ALA A 126 -11.57 -33.42 8.35
N PRO A 127 -12.22 -34.59 8.17
CA PRO A 127 -12.50 -35.45 9.29
C PRO A 127 -11.22 -36.23 9.62
N GLY A 128 -10.58 -35.86 10.73
CA GLY A 128 -9.67 -36.74 11.48
C GLY A 128 -8.22 -36.85 10.99
N GLY A 129 -7.29 -36.24 11.73
CA GLY A 129 -5.86 -36.55 11.69
C GLY A 129 -5.04 -35.56 12.53
N PRO A 130 -4.18 -36.00 13.47
CA PRO A 130 -3.56 -35.10 14.42
C PRO A 130 -2.53 -34.17 13.76
N ALA A 131 -2.52 -32.94 14.27
CA ALA A 131 -1.70 -31.82 13.85
C ALA A 131 -0.21 -32.17 13.75
N THR A 132 0.37 -32.03 12.56
CA THR A 132 1.77 -31.65 12.34
C THR A 132 2.00 -31.36 10.85
N ARG A 133 2.00 -30.08 10.45
CA ARG A 133 3.02 -29.55 9.53
C ARG A 133 2.88 -28.05 9.29
N SER A 134 4.02 -27.39 9.46
CA SER A 134 4.38 -26.07 8.97
C SER A 134 3.80 -25.77 7.59
N THR A 135 2.85 -24.85 7.50
CA THR A 135 2.41 -24.27 6.23
C THR A 135 3.44 -23.24 5.80
N SER A 136 4.44 -23.68 5.05
CA SER A 136 5.17 -22.78 4.16
C SER A 136 4.17 -22.27 3.12
N VAL A 137 3.82 -20.99 3.18
CA VAL A 137 3.10 -20.33 2.09
C VAL A 137 4.07 -20.28 0.91
N SER A 138 3.94 -21.26 0.02
CA SER A 138 4.72 -21.34 -1.20
C SER A 138 4.26 -20.21 -2.14
N PRO A 139 5.16 -19.37 -2.69
CA PRO A 139 4.80 -18.17 -3.45
C PRO A 139 4.23 -18.45 -4.86
N ALA A 140 3.76 -19.68 -5.11
CA ALA A 140 3.43 -20.18 -6.44
C ALA A 140 1.92 -20.32 -6.73
N THR A 141 1.05 -19.93 -5.80
CA THR A 141 -0.41 -19.86 -6.07
C THR A 141 -0.84 -18.41 -6.16
N MET A 142 -0.34 -17.70 -7.18
CA MET A 142 -1.06 -16.53 -7.67
C MET A 142 -2.26 -17.04 -8.48
N PRO A 143 -3.51 -16.69 -8.13
CA PRO A 143 -4.65 -17.05 -8.94
C PRO A 143 -4.50 -16.43 -10.34
N MET A 144 -4.88 -17.19 -11.38
CA MET A 144 -4.67 -16.88 -12.81
C MET A 144 -5.24 -15.53 -13.28
N ILE A 145 -6.08 -14.89 -12.47
CA ILE A 145 -6.62 -13.54 -12.68
C ILE A 145 -5.52 -12.47 -12.80
N TRP A 146 -4.35 -12.69 -12.21
CA TRP A 146 -3.26 -11.69 -12.16
C TRP A 146 -2.06 -11.97 -13.08
N THR A 147 -2.12 -13.02 -13.91
CA THR A 147 -0.96 -13.51 -14.70
C THR A 147 -0.50 -12.62 -15.87
N ARG A 148 -1.06 -11.43 -16.05
CA ARG A 148 -0.59 -10.42 -17.03
C ARG A 148 0.03 -9.18 -16.39
N LEU A 149 0.44 -9.25 -15.13
CA LEU A 149 1.27 -8.22 -14.54
C LEU A 149 2.71 -8.33 -15.08
N PRO A 150 3.35 -7.24 -15.57
CA PRO A 150 4.74 -7.31 -15.98
C PRO A 150 5.60 -7.78 -14.81
N ALA A 151 6.37 -8.84 -15.08
CA ALA A 151 7.16 -9.57 -14.12
C ALA A 151 7.98 -8.67 -13.20
N ARG A 152 8.05 -9.08 -11.92
CA ARG A 152 9.06 -8.72 -10.92
C ARG A 152 10.20 -7.88 -11.50
N ARG A 153 10.19 -6.56 -11.31
CA ARG A 153 11.42 -5.79 -11.52
C ARG A 153 12.47 -6.37 -10.58
N ARG A 154 13.60 -6.84 -11.15
CA ARG A 154 14.78 -7.24 -10.40
C ARG A 154 15.14 -6.16 -9.37
N PRO A 155 15.73 -6.54 -8.22
CA PRO A 155 16.41 -5.57 -7.37
C PRO A 155 17.36 -4.73 -8.23
N LEU A 156 17.38 -3.42 -8.02
CA LEU A 156 18.36 -2.53 -8.65
C LEU A 156 19.75 -2.92 -8.17
N GLU A 157 20.62 -3.30 -9.10
CA GLU A 157 22.03 -3.58 -8.83
C GLU A 157 22.74 -2.30 -8.37
N PRO A 158 23.70 -2.37 -7.43
CA PRO A 158 24.38 -1.19 -6.86
C PRO A 158 25.06 -0.27 -7.88
N THR A 159 25.31 -0.75 -9.10
CA THR A 159 25.98 -0.02 -10.19
C THR A 159 25.14 1.04 -10.88
N ASP A 160 23.82 1.06 -10.72
CA ASP A 160 22.94 2.07 -11.37
C ASP A 160 22.86 3.40 -10.60
N ARG A 161 23.51 3.53 -9.42
CA ARG A 161 23.49 4.76 -8.60
C ARG A 161 24.39 5.90 -9.10
N ARG A 162 25.16 5.74 -10.18
CA ARG A 162 26.12 6.75 -10.66
C ARG A 162 25.71 7.51 -11.93
N ARG A 163 24.46 7.35 -12.40
CA ARG A 163 23.89 8.18 -13.47
C ARG A 163 22.43 8.53 -13.15
N ALA A 164 22.25 9.41 -12.18
CA ALA A 164 21.06 10.24 -12.01
C ALA A 164 21.47 11.53 -11.33
#